data_AF-N6UCP7-F1
#
_entry.id   AF-N6UCP7-F1
#
_cell.length_a   1.000
_cell.length_b   1.000
_cell.length_c   1.000
_cell.angle_alpha   90.00
_cell.angle_beta   90.00
_cell.angle_gamma   90.00
#
_symmetry.space_group_name_H-M   'P 1'
#
loop_
_entity.id
_entity.type
_entity.pdbx_description
1 polymer ?
#
loop_
_entity_poly.entity_id
_entity_poly.type
_entity_poly.pdbx_seq_one_letter_code
_entity_poly.pdbx_strand_id
1 'polypeptide(L)'
;MDDRASNSIPRYQHVPVVGCRDRSETYLTLAFEVALIGLGQQRMMPVGLYAQEKACKQEDRLIARLQEIELDNSLVAVLRRQAIILLEGGPSSGLGIGIHPESIPMHTFARFLFLSLLNYYPDLAYEVGLRAMRLPLLEEGDGDGGLPGGSSGAGSPAASRPPRWFTLGHIESQQCALSSTMLSAAKGMELLYVTCRVFWGL
;
A
#
# COMPACT_ATOMS: atom_id res chain seq x y z
N MET A 1 -33.60 27.85 18.22
CA MET A 1 -33.35 27.00 17.05
C MET A 1 -31.85 26.77 17.02
N ASP A 2 -31.40 25.80 17.82
CA ASP A 2 -29.99 25.47 18.01
C ASP A 2 -29.66 24.22 17.18
N ASP A 3 -29.39 24.40 15.89
CA ASP A 3 -28.83 23.35 15.03
C ASP A 3 -27.31 23.38 15.11
N ARG A 4 -26.77 23.06 16.29
CA ARG A 4 -25.39 22.60 16.44
C ARG A 4 -25.43 21.08 16.33
N ALA A 5 -25.50 20.58 15.10
CA ALA A 5 -25.22 19.19 14.82
C ALA A 5 -23.82 18.90 15.39
N SER A 6 -23.79 18.21 16.53
CA SER A 6 -22.58 17.63 17.07
C SER A 6 -22.02 16.77 15.94
N ASN A 7 -20.90 17.22 15.36
CA ASN A 7 -20.13 16.48 14.38
C ASN A 7 -19.44 15.30 15.11
N SER A 8 -20.26 14.43 15.69
CA SER A 8 -19.86 13.24 16.40
C SER A 8 -19.34 12.27 15.34
N ILE A 9 -18.11 11.83 15.54
CA ILE A 9 -17.48 10.81 14.69
C ILE A 9 -18.46 9.62 14.64
N PRO A 10 -18.82 9.12 13.45
CA PRO A 10 -19.77 8.03 13.33
C PRO A 10 -19.24 6.81 14.09
N ARG A 11 -20.00 6.38 15.10
CA ARG A 11 -19.62 5.23 15.94
C ARG A 11 -20.05 3.94 15.24
N TYR A 12 -19.08 3.26 14.63
CA TYR A 12 -19.31 1.97 13.97
C TYR A 12 -19.71 0.90 15.00
N GLN A 13 -20.59 -0.01 14.59
CA GLN A 13 -21.12 -1.08 15.45
C GLN A 13 -21.05 -2.43 14.74
N HIS A 14 -20.78 -3.48 15.52
CA HIS A 14 -20.76 -4.85 15.04
C HIS A 14 -22.19 -5.37 14.91
N VAL A 15 -22.63 -5.58 13.68
CA VAL A 15 -23.90 -6.26 13.36
C VAL A 15 -23.59 -7.65 12.83
N PRO A 16 -24.07 -8.73 13.48
CA PRO A 16 -23.78 -10.10 13.05
C PRO A 16 -24.39 -10.39 11.67
N VAL A 17 -23.69 -11.19 10.88
CA VAL A 17 -24.14 -11.60 9.55
C VAL A 17 -25.21 -12.67 9.66
N VAL A 18 -26.34 -12.47 8.96
CA VAL A 18 -27.47 -13.41 9.01
C VAL A 18 -27.07 -14.73 8.35
N GLY A 19 -27.25 -15.84 9.08
CA GLY A 19 -26.96 -17.18 8.56
C GLY A 19 -25.48 -17.58 8.58
N CYS A 20 -24.57 -16.72 9.07
CA CYS A 20 -23.18 -17.11 9.25
C CYS A 20 -23.00 -18.05 10.44
N ARG A 21 -22.15 -19.07 10.27
CA ARG A 21 -21.78 -20.02 11.34
C ARG A 21 -20.77 -19.42 12.31
N ASP A 22 -19.98 -18.46 11.85
CA ASP A 22 -18.92 -17.86 12.64
C ASP A 22 -19.41 -16.59 13.34
N ARG A 23 -19.41 -16.61 14.67
CA ARG A 23 -19.94 -15.50 15.48
C ARG A 23 -19.01 -14.30 15.52
N SER A 24 -17.76 -14.45 15.09
CA SER A 24 -16.82 -13.34 14.97
C SER A 24 -17.00 -12.52 13.70
N GLU A 25 -17.76 -12.99 12.71
CA GLU A 25 -18.00 -12.26 11.47
C GLU A 25 -19.18 -11.30 11.61
N THR A 26 -18.90 -10.02 11.43
CA THR A 26 -19.90 -8.96 11.38
C THR A 26 -19.83 -8.25 10.04
N TYR A 27 -20.89 -7.53 9.67
CA TYR A 27 -20.85 -6.71 8.46
C TYR A 27 -19.72 -5.68 8.50
N LEU A 28 -19.33 -5.20 9.69
CA LEU A 28 -18.21 -4.28 9.86
C LEU A 28 -16.86 -4.96 9.57
N THR A 29 -16.61 -6.15 10.12
CA THR A 29 -15.35 -6.88 9.87
C THR A 29 -15.22 -7.25 8.40
N LEU A 30 -16.32 -7.69 7.77
CA LEU A 30 -16.33 -8.03 6.33
C LEU A 30 -16.14 -6.79 5.45
N ALA A 31 -16.81 -5.68 5.75
CA ALA A 31 -16.64 -4.44 4.99
C ALA A 31 -15.20 -3.90 5.11
N PHE A 32 -14.62 -3.97 6.31
CA PHE A 32 -13.23 -3.61 6.55
C PHE A 32 -12.28 -4.51 5.78
N GLU A 33 -12.48 -5.83 5.82
CA GLU A 33 -11.68 -6.81 5.07
C GLU A 33 -11.73 -6.56 3.56
N VAL A 34 -12.92 -6.37 3.00
CA VAL A 34 -13.09 -6.07 1.56
C VAL A 34 -12.43 -4.75 1.17
N ALA A 35 -12.47 -3.74 2.04
CA ALA A 35 -11.76 -2.49 1.79
C ALA A 35 -10.24 -2.68 1.76
N LEU A 36 -9.68 -3.46 2.68
CA LEU A 36 -8.25 -3.80 2.69
C LEU A 36 -7.84 -4.59 1.44
N ILE A 37 -8.64 -5.59 1.04
CA ILE A 37 -8.42 -6.34 -0.21
C ILE A 37 -8.46 -5.40 -1.41
N GLY A 38 -9.45 -4.50 -1.46
CA GLY A 38 -9.62 -3.55 -2.56
C GLY A 38 -8.48 -2.54 -2.69
N LEU A 39 -7.88 -2.13 -1.56
CA LEU A 39 -6.70 -1.24 -1.53
C LEU A 39 -5.39 -1.98 -1.85
N GLY A 40 -5.26 -3.22 -1.36
CA GLY A 40 -4.04 -4.02 -1.51
C GLY A 40 -3.91 -4.77 -2.84
N GLN A 41 -4.89 -4.63 -3.74
CA GLN A 41 -4.79 -5.22 -5.08
C GLN A 41 -3.76 -4.51 -5.94
N GLN A 42 -2.87 -5.29 -6.57
CA GLN A 42 -1.97 -4.77 -7.59
C GLN A 42 -2.79 -4.33 -8.81
N ARG A 43 -2.59 -3.08 -9.25
CA ARG A 43 -3.29 -2.48 -10.38
C ARG A 43 -2.32 -1.76 -11.29
N MET A 44 -2.55 -1.86 -12.59
CA MET A 44 -1.81 -1.09 -13.59
C MET A 44 -2.11 0.40 -13.42
N MET A 45 -1.09 1.24 -13.57
CA MET A 45 -1.27 2.69 -13.58
C MET A 45 -2.21 3.08 -14.72
N PRO A 46 -3.32 3.78 -14.45
CA PRO A 46 -4.26 4.17 -15.51
C PRO A 46 -3.62 5.18 -16.47
N VAL A 47 -4.09 5.17 -17.71
CA VAL A 47 -3.60 6.06 -18.76
C VAL A 47 -4.19 7.47 -18.60
N GLY A 48 -3.32 8.48 -18.63
CA GLY A 48 -3.70 9.89 -18.61
C GLY A 48 -3.74 10.51 -17.21
N LEU A 49 -3.32 11.77 -17.12
CA LEU A 49 -3.18 12.53 -15.86
C LEU A 49 -4.45 12.50 -15.00
N TYR A 50 -5.62 12.76 -15.59
CA TYR A 50 -6.89 12.81 -14.85
C TYR A 50 -7.24 11.45 -14.22
N ALA A 51 -6.99 10.35 -14.93
CA ALA A 51 -7.29 9.02 -14.42
C ALA A 51 -6.34 8.63 -13.28
N GLN A 52 -5.06 9.02 -13.38
CA GLN A 52 -4.06 8.84 -12.32
C GLN A 52 -4.42 9.64 -11.07
N GLU A 53 -4.70 10.94 -11.21
CA GLU A 53 -5.14 11.76 -10.07
C GLU A 53 -6.43 11.23 -9.43
N LYS A 54 -7.38 10.76 -10.26
CA LYS A 54 -8.62 10.18 -9.75
C LYS A 54 -8.33 8.92 -8.95
N ALA A 55 -7.43 8.05 -9.41
CA ALA A 55 -7.04 6.84 -8.69
C ALA A 55 -6.43 7.18 -7.32
N CYS A 56 -5.45 8.09 -7.25
CA CYS A 56 -4.85 8.55 -6.00
C CYS A 56 -5.91 9.13 -5.04
N LYS A 57 -6.78 10.01 -5.55
CA LYS A 57 -7.87 10.61 -4.74
C LYS A 57 -8.87 9.58 -4.22
N GLN A 58 -9.14 8.50 -4.96
CA GLN A 58 -10.04 7.43 -4.46
C GLN A 58 -9.38 6.61 -3.36
N GLU A 59 -8.09 6.28 -3.51
CA GLU A 59 -7.30 5.60 -2.49
C GLU A 59 -7.30 6.41 -1.19
N ASP A 60 -6.94 7.70 -1.26
CA ASP A 60 -6.91 8.61 -0.10
C ASP A 60 -8.27 8.69 0.61
N ARG A 61 -9.37 8.78 -0.16
CA ARG A 61 -10.73 8.85 0.39
C ARG A 61 -11.11 7.58 1.14
N LEU A 62 -10.78 6.41 0.59
CA LEU A 62 -11.09 5.14 1.24
C LEU A 62 -10.24 4.96 2.49
N ILE A 63 -8.95 5.30 2.44
CA ILE A 63 -8.06 5.27 3.62
C ILE A 63 -8.57 6.22 4.71
N ALA A 64 -8.99 7.43 4.37
CA ALA A 64 -9.56 8.36 5.35
C ALA A 64 -10.80 7.78 6.06
N ARG A 65 -11.66 7.08 5.31
CA ARG A 65 -12.81 6.38 5.91
C ARG A 65 -12.42 5.24 6.84
N LEU A 66 -11.37 4.48 6.50
CA LEU A 66 -10.86 3.43 7.37
C LEU A 66 -10.21 4.00 8.64
N GLN A 67 -9.58 5.16 8.56
CA GLN A 67 -8.99 5.86 9.72
C GLN A 67 -10.01 6.42 10.70
N GLU A 68 -11.26 6.67 10.26
CA GLU A 68 -12.36 7.06 11.14
C GLU A 68 -12.87 5.90 12.01
N ILE A 69 -12.50 4.65 11.69
CA ILE A 69 -12.94 3.45 12.40
C ILE A 69 -11.99 3.17 13.58
N GLU A 70 -12.55 3.08 14.79
CA GLU A 70 -11.82 2.62 15.97
C GLU A 70 -11.54 1.11 15.87
N LEU A 71 -10.27 0.71 15.95
CA LEU A 71 -9.86 -0.69 15.83
C LEU A 71 -10.07 -1.43 17.16
N ASP A 72 -11.00 -2.38 17.18
CA ASP A 72 -11.18 -3.35 18.25
C ASP A 72 -10.36 -4.63 17.97
N ASN A 73 -10.38 -5.58 18.90
CA ASN A 73 -9.63 -6.84 18.75
C ASN A 73 -10.03 -7.63 17.49
N SER A 74 -11.29 -7.56 17.06
CA SER A 74 -11.75 -8.27 15.88
C SER A 74 -11.23 -7.62 14.59
N LEU A 75 -11.28 -6.30 14.47
CA LEU A 75 -10.70 -5.56 13.34
C LEU A 75 -9.18 -5.65 13.30
N VAL A 76 -8.50 -5.64 14.45
CA VAL A 76 -7.04 -5.89 14.50
C VAL A 76 -6.70 -7.29 14.01
N ALA A 77 -7.49 -8.31 14.34
CA ALA A 77 -7.30 -9.66 13.83
C ALA A 77 -7.47 -9.74 12.31
N VAL A 78 -8.48 -9.06 11.75
CA VAL A 78 -8.68 -8.92 10.29
C VAL A 78 -7.50 -8.19 9.65
N LEU A 79 -7.09 -7.06 10.22
CA LEU A 79 -5.98 -6.25 9.73
C LEU A 79 -4.68 -7.06 9.64
N ARG A 80 -4.34 -7.78 10.72
CA ARG A 80 -3.16 -8.66 10.78
C ARG A 80 -3.25 -9.74 9.71
N ARG A 81 -4.38 -10.46 9.61
CA ARG A 81 -4.57 -11.53 8.63
C ARG A 81 -4.40 -11.01 7.22
N GLN A 82 -5.04 -9.89 6.89
CA GLN A 82 -4.95 -9.28 5.56
C GLN A 82 -3.55 -8.80 5.24
N ALA A 83 -2.82 -8.21 6.19
CA ALA A 83 -1.43 -7.83 5.98
C ALA A 83 -0.53 -9.02 5.64
N ILE A 84 -0.69 -10.16 6.34
CA ILE A 84 0.05 -11.40 6.05
C ILE A 84 -0.30 -11.91 4.65
N ILE A 85 -1.60 -12.01 4.31
CA ILE A 85 -2.05 -12.45 2.98
C ILE A 85 -1.50 -11.54 1.88
N LEU A 86 -1.44 -10.24 2.10
CA LEU A 86 -0.88 -9.29 1.15
C LEU A 86 0.62 -9.52 0.92
N LEU A 87 1.39 -9.81 1.97
CA LEU A 87 2.83 -10.06 1.89
C LEU A 87 3.16 -11.42 1.23
N GLU A 88 2.36 -12.44 1.53
CA GLU A 88 2.50 -13.80 0.97
C GLU A 88 1.85 -13.92 -0.41
N GLY A 89 1.06 -12.92 -0.81
CA GLY A 89 0.29 -12.90 -2.04
C GLY A 89 1.16 -12.93 -3.30
N GLY A 90 0.59 -13.53 -4.36
CA GLY A 90 1.19 -13.56 -5.69
C GLY A 90 1.00 -12.24 -6.48
N PRO A 91 1.06 -12.28 -7.82
CA PRO A 91 1.09 -11.08 -8.68
C PRO A 91 -0.19 -10.22 -8.66
N SER A 92 -1.24 -10.65 -7.97
CA SER A 92 -2.44 -9.87 -7.73
C SER A 92 -2.37 -8.99 -6.46
N SER A 93 -1.36 -9.21 -5.61
CA SER A 93 -1.15 -8.44 -4.39
C SER A 93 -0.15 -7.32 -4.62
N GLY A 94 -0.52 -6.09 -4.29
CA GLY A 94 0.35 -4.91 -4.42
C GLY A 94 1.54 -4.92 -3.48
N LEU A 95 1.55 -5.77 -2.45
CA LEU A 95 2.67 -6.01 -1.55
C LEU A 95 3.26 -7.43 -1.69
N GLY A 96 2.89 -8.12 -2.76
CA GLY A 96 3.36 -9.47 -3.05
C GLY A 96 4.87 -9.52 -3.33
N ILE A 97 5.37 -10.74 -3.59
CA ILE A 97 6.80 -10.97 -3.83
C ILE A 97 7.26 -10.29 -5.14
N GLY A 98 6.43 -10.36 -6.19
CA GLY A 98 6.69 -9.75 -7.49
C GLY A 98 5.63 -8.72 -7.83
N ILE A 99 6.06 -7.54 -8.27
CA ILE A 99 5.21 -6.40 -8.60
C ILE A 99 5.50 -6.01 -10.06
N HIS A 100 4.45 -5.75 -10.85
CA HIS A 100 4.62 -5.33 -12.24
C HIS A 100 5.21 -3.91 -12.30
N PRO A 101 6.20 -3.63 -13.19
CA PRO A 101 6.90 -2.34 -13.23
C PRO A 101 5.98 -1.15 -13.46
N GLU A 102 4.89 -1.34 -14.19
CA GLU A 102 3.90 -0.30 -14.49
C GLU A 102 2.72 -0.24 -13.49
N SER A 103 2.79 -0.98 -12.38
CA SER A 103 1.74 -0.97 -11.37
C SER A 103 1.81 0.27 -10.46
N ILE A 104 0.68 0.60 -9.85
CA ILE A 104 0.57 1.70 -8.89
C ILE A 104 1.33 1.32 -7.60
N PRO A 105 2.31 2.11 -7.15
CA PRO A 105 3.00 1.86 -5.88
C PRO A 105 2.05 1.96 -4.67
N MET A 106 2.31 1.15 -3.64
CA MET A 106 1.42 1.01 -2.47
C MET A 106 1.81 1.87 -1.26
N HIS A 107 2.55 2.97 -1.45
CA HIS A 107 3.14 3.73 -0.32
C HIS A 107 2.08 4.28 0.65
N THR A 108 0.96 4.81 0.14
CA THR A 108 -0.11 5.39 0.97
C THR A 108 -0.81 4.32 1.77
N PHE A 109 -1.24 3.23 1.10
CA PHE A 109 -1.87 2.11 1.79
C PHE A 109 -0.93 1.42 2.78
N ALA A 110 0.34 1.21 2.42
CA ALA A 110 1.32 0.63 3.33
C ALA A 110 1.58 1.51 4.56
N ARG A 111 1.56 2.84 4.41
CA ARG A 111 1.66 3.77 5.55
C ARG A 111 0.46 3.66 6.48
N PHE A 112 -0.74 3.51 5.92
CA PHE A 112 -1.94 3.23 6.72
C PHE A 112 -1.78 1.91 7.49
N LEU A 113 -1.42 0.81 6.81
CA LEU A 113 -1.19 -0.49 7.44
C LEU A 113 -0.11 -0.41 8.53
N PHE A 114 1.00 0.26 8.26
CA PHE A 114 2.09 0.46 9.21
C PHE A 114 1.59 1.12 10.50
N LEU A 115 0.93 2.28 10.38
CA LEU A 115 0.42 3.01 11.54
C LEU A 115 -0.63 2.22 12.32
N SER A 116 -1.52 1.52 11.61
CA SER A 116 -2.57 0.71 12.22
C SER A 116 -2.04 -0.55 12.90
N LEU A 117 -0.94 -1.14 12.43
CA LEU A 117 -0.33 -2.34 12.99
C LEU A 117 0.73 -2.06 14.05
N LEU A 118 1.38 -0.89 14.03
CA LEU A 118 2.58 -0.61 14.84
C LEU A 118 2.41 -0.91 16.34
N ASN A 119 1.26 -0.56 16.91
CA ASN A 119 0.98 -0.75 18.33
C ASN A 119 0.60 -2.20 18.70
N TYR A 120 0.36 -3.07 17.73
CA TYR A 120 -0.10 -4.45 17.93
C TYR A 120 0.91 -5.49 17.46
N TYR A 121 1.50 -5.28 16.27
CA TYR A 121 2.42 -6.19 15.59
C TYR A 121 3.54 -5.37 14.91
N PRO A 122 4.53 -4.88 15.67
CA PRO A 122 5.56 -4.00 15.13
C PRO A 122 6.39 -4.65 14.02
N ASP A 123 6.77 -5.93 14.17
CA ASP A 123 7.56 -6.65 13.16
C ASP A 123 6.82 -6.72 11.82
N LEU A 124 5.53 -7.09 11.87
CA LEU A 124 4.66 -7.13 10.68
C LEU A 124 4.47 -5.74 10.07
N ALA A 125 4.34 -4.69 10.90
CA ALA A 125 4.25 -3.32 10.43
C ALA A 125 5.49 -2.93 9.63
N TYR A 126 6.70 -3.16 10.18
CA TYR A 126 7.95 -2.88 9.47
C TYR A 126 8.11 -3.72 8.20
N GLU A 127 7.69 -4.98 8.21
CA GLU A 127 7.72 -5.82 7.01
C GLU A 127 6.85 -5.23 5.89
N VAL A 128 5.62 -4.81 6.20
CA VAL A 128 4.73 -4.11 5.26
C VAL A 128 5.35 -2.82 4.74
N GLY A 129 5.89 -2.00 5.64
CA GLY A 129 6.54 -0.74 5.28
C GLY A 129 7.72 -0.95 4.35
N LEU A 130 8.65 -1.85 4.70
CA LEU A 130 9.83 -2.16 3.89
C LEU A 130 9.45 -2.79 2.53
N ARG A 131 8.42 -3.64 2.50
CA ARG A 131 7.91 -4.24 1.26
C ARG A 131 7.45 -3.19 0.26
N ALA A 132 6.75 -2.18 0.76
CA ALA A 132 6.22 -1.10 -0.06
C ALA A 132 7.28 -0.09 -0.51
N MET A 133 8.51 -0.14 0.03
CA MET A 133 9.59 0.77 -0.36
C MET A 133 10.31 0.33 -1.64
N ARG A 134 9.99 -0.86 -2.17
CA ARG A 134 10.47 -1.33 -3.47
C ARG A 134 9.97 -0.38 -4.56
N LEU A 135 10.87 0.07 -5.43
CA LEU A 135 10.53 0.87 -6.60
C LEU A 135 10.67 -0.02 -7.85
N PRO A 136 9.56 -0.51 -8.45
CA PRO A 136 9.62 -1.45 -9.58
C PRO A 136 10.34 -0.93 -10.83
N LEU A 137 10.59 0.38 -10.93
CA LEU A 137 11.25 1.01 -12.09
C LEU A 137 12.78 0.90 -12.10
N LEU A 138 13.41 0.37 -11.04
CA LEU A 138 14.88 0.30 -10.92
C LEU A 138 15.45 -1.13 -10.93
N GLU A 139 14.63 -2.16 -11.11
CA GLU A 139 15.11 -3.56 -11.16
C GLU A 139 15.64 -3.98 -12.55
N GLU A 140 15.55 -3.13 -13.57
CA GLU A 140 16.24 -3.34 -14.86
C GLU A 140 17.69 -2.81 -14.78
N GLY A 141 18.59 -3.52 -14.08
CA GLY A 141 20.00 -3.08 -14.06
C GLY A 141 21.04 -3.99 -13.41
N ASP A 142 20.69 -5.00 -12.63
CA ASP A 142 21.69 -5.76 -11.83
C ASP A 142 21.68 -7.27 -12.12
N GLY A 143 21.55 -7.63 -13.39
CA GLY A 143 21.62 -9.03 -13.82
C GLY A 143 21.96 -9.21 -15.28
N ASP A 144 23.21 -8.90 -15.67
CA ASP A 144 24.09 -9.81 -16.43
C ASP A 144 25.34 -9.06 -16.90
N GLY A 145 26.49 -9.42 -16.32
CA GLY A 145 27.81 -8.94 -16.72
C GLY A 145 28.30 -9.62 -18.00
N GLY A 146 27.57 -9.50 -19.10
CA GLY A 146 27.85 -10.20 -20.36
C GLY A 146 27.88 -9.30 -21.61
N LEU A 147 29.04 -8.67 -21.86
CA LEU A 147 29.62 -8.23 -23.15
C LEU A 147 28.79 -7.38 -24.17
N PRO A 148 29.40 -6.38 -24.84
CA PRO A 148 28.74 -5.63 -25.92
C PRO A 148 28.87 -6.37 -27.26
N GLY A 149 27.75 -6.76 -27.87
CA GLY A 149 27.70 -7.37 -29.20
C GLY A 149 26.32 -7.18 -29.83
N GLY A 150 26.26 -6.51 -30.98
CA GLY A 150 25.05 -5.89 -31.50
C GLY A 150 24.20 -6.70 -32.47
N SER A 151 23.04 -6.11 -32.78
CA SER A 151 22.16 -6.29 -33.97
C SER A 151 21.51 -7.68 -34.13
N SER A 152 20.26 -7.88 -34.54
CA SER A 152 19.18 -7.04 -35.10
C SER A 152 17.95 -7.94 -35.34
N GLY A 153 16.75 -7.35 -35.44
CA GLY A 153 15.54 -8.04 -35.96
C GLY A 153 14.22 -7.55 -35.34
N ALA A 154 13.86 -6.27 -35.50
CA ALA A 154 12.81 -5.80 -36.41
C ALA A 154 11.38 -6.31 -36.11
N GLY A 155 10.55 -5.48 -35.45
CA GLY A 155 9.12 -5.76 -35.35
C GLY A 155 8.23 -4.97 -34.38
N SER A 156 8.48 -3.68 -34.04
CA SER A 156 7.41 -2.77 -33.57
C SER A 156 7.88 -1.30 -33.48
N PRO A 157 7.23 -0.33 -34.17
CA PRO A 157 7.54 1.10 -34.07
C PRO A 157 6.76 1.82 -32.95
N ALA A 158 6.07 1.08 -32.06
CA ALA A 158 5.60 1.65 -30.80
C ALA A 158 6.78 1.70 -29.84
N ALA A 159 7.66 2.68 -30.07
CA ALA A 159 8.73 3.03 -29.15
C ALA A 159 8.17 2.99 -27.73
N SER A 160 8.76 2.10 -26.94
CA SER A 160 8.64 1.89 -25.51
C SER A 160 8.86 3.20 -24.76
N ARG A 161 7.88 4.10 -24.85
CA ARG A 161 7.87 5.33 -24.10
C ARG A 161 7.55 4.90 -22.68
N PRO A 162 8.44 5.12 -21.71
CA PRO A 162 8.17 4.72 -20.34
C PRO A 162 6.80 5.28 -19.95
N PRO A 163 5.97 4.50 -19.23
CA PRO A 163 4.66 4.94 -18.82
C PRO A 163 4.83 6.30 -18.15
N ARG A 164 4.14 7.32 -18.69
CA ARG A 164 4.21 8.65 -18.10
C ARG A 164 3.37 8.65 -16.84
N TRP A 165 4.03 8.38 -15.72
CA TRP A 165 3.49 8.62 -14.40
C TRP A 165 3.48 10.12 -14.19
N PHE A 166 2.41 10.77 -14.65
CA PHE A 166 2.25 12.22 -14.50
C PHE A 166 2.17 12.63 -13.03
N THR A 167 1.82 11.67 -12.15
CA THR A 167 1.77 11.81 -10.70
C THR A 167 3.08 11.38 -10.00
N LEU A 168 4.22 11.26 -10.71
CA LEU A 168 5.48 10.80 -10.13
C LEU A 168 5.90 11.57 -8.86
N GLY A 169 5.86 12.91 -8.89
CA GLY A 169 6.20 13.71 -7.70
C GLY A 169 5.26 13.49 -6.50
N HIS A 170 4.00 13.09 -6.75
CA HIS A 170 3.09 12.70 -5.68
C HIS A 170 3.49 11.34 -5.08
N ILE A 171 3.88 10.38 -5.93
CA ILE A 171 4.36 9.05 -5.50
C ILE A 171 5.62 9.20 -4.65
N GLU A 172 6.60 10.00 -5.09
CA GLU A 172 7.84 10.27 -4.33
C GLU A 172 7.54 10.89 -2.96
N SER A 173 6.59 11.82 -2.90
CA SER A 173 6.13 12.42 -1.64
C SER A 173 5.50 11.38 -0.70
N GLN A 174 4.67 10.47 -1.23
CA GLN A 174 4.09 9.38 -0.44
C GLN A 174 5.15 8.41 0.06
N GLN A 175 6.16 8.10 -0.76
CA GLN A 175 7.28 7.25 -0.39
C GLN A 175 8.11 7.87 0.75
N CYS A 176 8.40 9.18 0.65
CA CYS A 176 9.06 9.94 1.70
C CYS A 176 8.21 9.99 3.00
N ALA A 177 6.90 10.16 2.88
CA ALA A 177 5.99 10.14 4.02
C ALA A 177 5.97 8.78 4.73
N LEU A 178 5.98 7.67 3.99
CA LEU A 178 6.12 6.33 4.56
C LEU A 178 7.47 6.17 5.27
N SER A 179 8.57 6.50 4.58
CA SER A 179 9.94 6.40 5.11
C SER A 179 10.11 7.18 6.42
N SER A 180 9.70 8.45 6.43
CA SER A 180 9.79 9.31 7.61
C SER A 180 8.92 8.81 8.77
N THR A 181 7.75 8.22 8.47
CA THR A 181 6.88 7.60 9.47
C THR A 181 7.57 6.39 10.11
N MET A 182 8.16 5.51 9.28
CA MET A 182 8.92 4.34 9.76
C MET A 182 10.15 4.76 10.59
N LEU A 183 10.91 5.75 10.14
CA LEU A 183 12.07 6.26 10.86
C LEU A 183 11.70 6.91 12.21
N SER A 184 10.58 7.63 12.24
CA SER A 184 10.07 8.25 13.47
C SER A 184 9.63 7.21 14.49
N ALA A 185 9.03 6.11 14.03
CA ALA A 185 8.66 4.96 14.85
C ALA A 185 9.88 4.14 15.31
N ALA A 186 10.98 4.17 14.55
CA ALA A 186 12.19 3.39 14.82
C ALA A 186 13.13 4.03 15.83
N LYS A 187 12.78 5.18 16.44
CA LYS A 187 13.59 5.81 17.50
C LYS A 187 13.76 4.86 18.69
N GLY A 188 14.84 4.07 18.66
CA GLY A 188 15.15 3.02 19.64
C GLY A 188 15.46 1.63 19.06
N MET A 189 15.33 1.41 17.74
CA MET A 189 15.62 0.13 17.08
C MET A 189 16.86 0.24 16.16
N GLU A 190 17.78 -0.74 16.24
CA GLU A 190 19.04 -0.80 15.46
C GLU A 190 18.87 -0.96 13.94
N LEU A 191 17.64 -1.01 13.41
CA LEU A 191 17.32 -1.19 11.98
C LEU A 191 17.59 0.05 11.10
N LEU A 192 18.22 1.10 11.65
CA LEU A 192 18.45 2.40 10.99
C LEU A 192 19.39 2.34 9.77
N TYR A 193 20.30 1.36 9.73
CA TYR A 193 21.39 1.34 8.74
C TYR A 193 20.96 0.93 7.33
N VAL A 194 19.88 0.15 7.18
CA VAL A 194 19.42 -0.36 5.88
C VAL A 194 18.49 0.66 5.19
N THR A 195 17.63 1.32 5.95
CA THR A 195 16.65 2.28 5.41
C THR A 195 17.31 3.53 4.83
N CYS A 196 18.37 4.06 5.46
CA CYS A 196 19.11 5.21 4.92
C CYS A 196 19.87 4.87 3.63
N ARG A 197 20.44 3.66 3.54
CA ARG A 197 21.27 3.26 2.40
C ARG A 197 20.45 3.01 1.13
N VAL A 198 19.30 2.36 1.29
CA VAL A 198 18.40 2.01 0.18
C VAL A 198 17.65 3.23 -0.36
N PHE A 199 17.41 4.26 0.46
CA PHE A 199 16.58 5.40 0.07
C PHE A 199 17.37 6.65 -0.34
N TRP A 200 18.58 6.85 0.18
CA TRP A 200 19.37 8.06 -0.08
C TRP A 200 20.68 7.82 -0.85
N GLY A 201 21.02 6.56 -1.15
CA GLY A 201 22.24 6.25 -1.91
C GLY A 201 23.54 6.72 -1.24
N LEU A 202 23.63 6.59 0.09
CA LEU A 202 24.87 6.81 0.87
C LEU A 202 25.71 5.54 1.00
#